data_AF-A0A543FCS5-F1
#
_entry.id   AF-A0A543FCS5-F1
#
_cell.length_a   1.000
_cell.length_b   1.000
_cell.length_c   1.000
_cell.angle_alpha   90.00
_cell.angle_beta   90.00
_cell.angle_gamma   90.00
#
_symmetry.space_group_name_H-M   'P 1'
#
loop_
_entity.id
_entity.type
_entity.pdbx_description
1 polymer ?
#
loop_
_entity_poly.entity_id
_entity_poly.type
_entity_poly.pdbx_seq_one_letter_code
_entity_poly.pdbx_strand_id
1 'polypeptide(L)'
;MFNWYVGLLAVSGVVMIAMAMAENRQSNVSRLINGILGPLYLGYALYLAFLFEGGSYLIFFQAFIVPVLLAVDFFRNRTPRQKLTATQKAWREHQRSEQGR
;
A
#
# COMPACT_ATOMS: atom_id res chain seq x y z
N MET A 1 -25.11 -4.70 5.94
CA MET A 1 -24.03 -3.98 6.65
C MET A 1 -22.86 -4.93 6.97
N PHE A 2 -23.05 -5.94 7.82
CA PHE A 2 -22.00 -6.89 8.25
C PHE A 2 -21.31 -7.66 7.11
N ASN A 3 -22.08 -8.36 6.26
CA ASN A 3 -21.53 -9.13 5.14
C ASN A 3 -20.73 -8.29 4.13
N TRP A 4 -21.11 -7.03 3.94
CA TRP A 4 -20.41 -6.12 3.04
C TRP A 4 -19.05 -5.71 3.61
N TYR A 5 -19.00 -5.40 4.91
CA TYR A 5 -17.75 -5.09 5.61
C TYR A 5 -16.78 -6.28 5.56
N VAL A 6 -17.26 -7.48 5.89
CA VAL A 6 -16.44 -8.71 5.84
C VAL A 6 -15.93 -8.97 4.42
N GLY A 7 -16.79 -8.83 3.40
CA GLY A 7 -16.40 -8.98 2.00
C GLY A 7 -15.34 -7.98 1.56
N LEU A 8 -15.49 -6.69 1.90
CA LEU A 8 -14.49 -5.66 1.60
C LEU A 8 -13.15 -5.93 2.31
N LEU A 9 -13.19 -6.40 3.55
CA LEU A 9 -12.01 -6.72 4.35
C LEU A 9 -11.26 -7.92 3.77
N ALA A 10 -12.00 -8.96 3.34
CA ALA A 10 -11.45 -10.11 2.65
C ALA A 10 -10.80 -9.72 1.32
N VAL A 11 -11.51 -8.97 0.46
CA VAL A 11 -10.99 -8.51 -0.83
C VAL A 11 -9.73 -7.66 -0.64
N SER A 12 -9.73 -6.73 0.32
CA SER A 12 -8.55 -5.91 0.63
C SER A 12 -7.36 -6.75 1.10
N GLY A 13 -7.59 -7.76 1.93
CA GLY A 13 -6.55 -8.69 2.37
C GLY A 13 -5.94 -9.46 1.21
N VAL A 14 -6.78 -10.04 0.33
CA VAL A 14 -6.33 -10.77 -0.87
C VAL A 14 -5.51 -9.87 -1.79
N VAL A 15 -5.97 -8.64 -2.05
CA VAL A 15 -5.27 -7.69 -2.90
C VAL A 15 -3.90 -7.32 -2.31
N MET A 16 -3.80 -7.09 -1.00
CA MET A 16 -2.51 -6.83 -0.35
C MET A 16 -1.54 -8.00 -0.43
N ILE A 17 -2.01 -9.24 -0.25
CA ILE A 17 -1.18 -10.43 -0.40
C ILE A 17 -0.72 -10.58 -1.86
N ALA A 18 -1.62 -10.39 -2.82
CA ALA A 18 -1.29 -10.41 -4.25
C ALA A 18 -0.25 -9.33 -4.61
N MET A 19 -0.37 -8.12 -4.07
CA MET A 19 0.62 -7.05 -4.24
C MET A 19 1.96 -7.36 -3.58
N ALA A 20 1.98 -8.07 -2.46
CA ALA A 20 3.21 -8.51 -1.78
C ALA A 20 3.94 -9.63 -2.54
N MET A 21 3.19 -10.51 -3.19
CA MET A 21 3.72 -11.58 -4.05
C MET A 21 4.17 -11.06 -5.41
N ALA A 22 3.55 -9.99 -5.91
CA ALA A 22 3.98 -9.35 -7.15
C ALA A 22 5.41 -8.81 -6.99
N GLU A 23 6.31 -9.35 -7.81
CA GLU A 23 7.74 -9.06 -7.75
C GLU A 23 8.02 -7.67 -8.32
N ASN A 24 7.77 -6.65 -7.49
CA ASN A 24 7.96 -5.26 -7.84
C ASN A 24 9.26 -4.74 -7.20
N ARG A 25 9.98 -3.82 -7.87
CA ARG A 25 11.14 -3.07 -7.30
C ARG A 25 10.71 -2.09 -6.20
N GLN A 26 9.84 -2.53 -5.30
CA GLN A 26 9.42 -1.76 -4.16
C GLN A 26 10.49 -1.78 -3.07
N SER A 27 10.47 -0.75 -2.22
CA SER A 27 11.33 -0.72 -1.03
C SER A 27 11.02 -1.92 -0.14
N ASN A 28 12.08 -2.51 0.45
CA ASN A 28 11.97 -3.65 1.37
C ASN A 28 10.92 -3.42 2.47
N VAL A 29 10.79 -2.17 2.93
CA VAL A 29 9.81 -1.74 3.94
C VAL A 29 8.37 -1.91 3.45
N SER A 30 8.04 -1.49 2.23
CA SER A 30 6.66 -1.62 1.73
C SER A 30 6.27 -3.08 1.48
N ARG A 31 7.22 -3.92 1.05
CA ARG A 31 6.97 -5.35 0.86
C ARG A 31 6.72 -6.06 2.18
N LEU A 32 7.50 -5.74 3.22
CA LEU A 32 7.33 -6.29 4.56
C LEU A 32 5.98 -5.90 5.15
N ILE A 33 5.59 -4.63 5.01
CA ILE A 33 4.31 -4.14 5.54
C ILE A 33 3.13 -4.79 4.81
N ASN A 34 3.16 -4.90 3.47
CA ASN A 34 2.11 -5.57 2.71
C ASN A 34 2.01 -7.06 3.07
N GLY A 35 3.16 -7.72 3.27
CA GLY A 35 3.22 -9.12 3.67
C GLY A 35 2.70 -9.41 5.09
N ILE A 36 2.73 -8.43 6.00
CA ILE A 36 2.20 -8.57 7.37
C ILE A 36 0.74 -8.12 7.44
N LEU A 37 0.41 -6.97 6.84
CA LEU A 37 -0.95 -6.42 6.86
C LEU A 37 -1.92 -7.27 6.04
N GLY A 38 -1.51 -7.79 4.88
CA GLY A 38 -2.36 -8.65 4.05
C GLY A 38 -2.99 -9.82 4.82
N PRO A 39 -2.17 -10.69 5.47
CA PRO A 39 -2.64 -11.77 6.32
C PRO A 39 -3.41 -11.31 7.55
N LEU A 40 -3.04 -10.16 8.16
CA LEU A 40 -3.77 -9.59 9.30
C LEU A 40 -5.22 -9.23 8.92
N TYR A 41 -5.39 -8.56 7.77
CA TYR A 41 -6.71 -8.25 7.22
C TYR A 41 -7.46 -9.51 6.82
N LEU A 42 -6.83 -10.39 6.04
CA LEU A 42 -7.47 -11.63 5.61
C LEU A 42 -7.89 -12.50 6.80
N GLY A 43 -7.04 -12.62 7.81
CA GLY A 43 -7.31 -13.38 9.03
C GLY A 43 -8.45 -12.79 9.85
N TYR A 44 -8.53 -11.47 9.97
CA TYR A 44 -9.65 -10.81 10.64
C TYR A 44 -10.98 -10.97 9.86
N ALA A 45 -10.93 -10.94 8.52
CA ALA A 45 -12.10 -11.23 7.69
C ALA A 45 -12.56 -12.67 7.85
N LEU A 46 -11.63 -13.63 7.87
CA LEU A 46 -11.94 -15.05 8.08
C LEU A 46 -12.50 -15.31 9.47
N TYR A 47 -11.98 -14.64 10.51
CA TYR A 47 -12.52 -14.71 11.86
C TYR A 47 -13.99 -14.26 11.90
N LEU A 48 -14.30 -13.12 11.28
CA LEU A 48 -15.67 -12.60 11.20
C LEU A 48 -16.59 -13.44 10.31
N ALA A 49 -16.04 -14.11 9.29
CA ALA A 49 -16.83 -14.90 8.33
C ALA A 49 -17.17 -16.32 8.84
N PHE A 50 -16.23 -16.98 9.54
CA PHE A 50 -16.36 -18.39 9.92
C PHE A 50 -16.54 -18.64 11.41
N LEU A 51 -15.96 -17.82 12.28
CA LEU A 51 -15.99 -18.03 13.73
C LEU A 51 -17.01 -17.14 14.46
N PHE A 52 -17.62 -16.19 13.75
CA PHE A 52 -18.51 -15.22 14.39
C PHE A 52 -19.98 -15.61 14.21
N GLU A 53 -20.56 -16.21 15.26
CA GLU A 53 -21.93 -16.77 15.24
C GLU A 53 -23.03 -15.76 15.61
N GLY A 54 -22.67 -14.53 15.98
CA GLY A 54 -23.61 -13.44 16.25
C GLY A 54 -23.30 -12.68 17.54
N GLY A 55 -23.39 -11.34 17.49
CA GLY A 55 -23.06 -10.45 18.60
C GLY A 55 -22.70 -9.03 18.14
N SER A 56 -22.12 -8.23 19.03
CA SER A 56 -21.60 -6.89 18.71
C SER A 56 -20.13 -6.97 18.28
N TYR A 57 -19.80 -6.39 17.14
CA TYR A 57 -18.45 -6.36 16.58
C TYR A 57 -17.89 -4.93 16.57
N LEU A 58 -16.61 -4.82 16.91
CA LEU A 58 -15.88 -3.56 16.83
C LEU A 58 -15.41 -3.34 15.39
N ILE A 59 -15.95 -2.29 14.76
CA ILE A 59 -15.56 -1.91 13.41
C ILE A 59 -14.46 -0.87 13.49
N PHE A 60 -13.22 -1.29 13.25
CA PHE A 60 -12.07 -0.39 13.22
C PHE A 60 -11.87 0.18 11.81
N PHE A 61 -12.74 1.09 11.39
CA PHE A 61 -12.57 1.80 10.11
C PHE A 61 -11.23 2.52 10.02
N GLN A 62 -10.69 3.02 11.14
CA GLN A 62 -9.37 3.64 11.20
C GLN A 62 -8.23 2.68 10.85
N ALA A 63 -8.36 1.39 11.18
CA ALA A 63 -7.31 0.43 10.88
C ALA A 63 -7.01 0.42 9.38
N PHE A 64 -8.03 0.64 8.54
CA PHE A 64 -7.94 0.65 7.08
C PHE A 64 -7.24 1.89 6.49
N ILE A 65 -7.06 2.97 7.25
CA ILE A 65 -6.40 4.17 6.74
C ILE A 65 -4.93 3.87 6.41
N VAL A 66 -4.24 3.17 7.30
CA VAL A 66 -2.83 2.80 7.13
C VAL A 66 -2.59 1.97 5.85
N PRO A 67 -3.28 0.83 5.61
CA PRO A 67 -3.09 0.06 4.38
C PRO A 67 -3.56 0.79 3.13
N VAL A 68 -4.61 1.63 3.19
CA VAL A 68 -5.03 2.42 2.03
C VAL A 68 -3.97 3.44 1.63
N LEU A 69 -3.39 4.17 2.59
CA LEU A 69 -2.29 5.11 2.31
C LEU A 69 -1.08 4.39 1.71
N LEU A 70 -0.73 3.23 2.26
CA LEU A 70 0.37 2.41 1.75
C LEU A 70 0.10 1.85 0.35
N ALA A 71 -1.14 1.43 0.07
CA ALA A 71 -1.56 1.01 -1.26
C ALA A 71 -1.51 2.19 -2.25
N VAL A 72 -1.98 3.37 -1.86
CA VAL A 72 -1.90 4.57 -2.70
C VAL A 72 -0.43 4.94 -2.99
N ASP A 73 0.46 4.88 -2.00
CA ASP A 73 1.89 5.11 -2.20
C ASP A 73 2.54 4.04 -3.09
N PHE A 74 2.09 2.77 -2.99
CA PHE A 74 2.49 1.69 -3.90
C PHE A 74 2.16 2.05 -5.36
N PHE A 75 0.94 2.51 -5.63
CA PHE A 75 0.52 2.91 -6.97
C PHE A 75 1.17 4.24 -7.41
N ARG A 76 1.33 5.21 -6.52
CA ARG A 76 1.95 6.51 -6.83
C ARG A 76 3.40 6.35 -7.24
N ASN A 77 4.15 5.49 -6.56
CA ASN A 77 5.56 5.20 -6.89
C ASN A 77 5.74 4.36 -8.17
N ARG A 78 4.66 3.81 -8.76
CA ARG A 78 4.69 3.24 -10.12
C ARG A 78 4.63 4.31 -11.21
N THR A 79 4.25 5.55 -10.88
CA THR A 79 4.33 6.65 -11.84
C THR A 79 5.80 6.88 -12.17
N PRO A 80 6.23 6.74 -13.44
CA PRO A 80 7.61 6.99 -13.80
C PRO A 80 7.96 8.39 -13.33
N ARG A 81 8.94 8.50 -12.44
CA ARG A 81 9.50 9.78 -11.99
C ARG A 81 9.81 10.55 -13.27
N GLN A 82 9.12 11.68 -13.51
CA GLN A 82 9.30 12.46 -14.72
C GLN A 82 10.80 12.65 -14.92
N LYS A 83 11.35 12.06 -15.99
CA LYS A 83 12.74 12.27 -16.35
C LYS A 83 12.86 13.76 -16.59
N LEU A 84 13.69 14.43 -15.79
CA LEU A 84 14.00 15.85 -15.95
C LEU A 84 14.24 16.11 -17.44
N THR A 85 13.51 17.06 -18.01
CA THR A 85 13.65 17.43 -19.43
C THR A 85 15.13 17.76 -19.70
N ALA A 86 15.63 17.49 -20.90
CA ALA A 86 17.04 17.74 -21.25
C ALA A 86 17.52 19.14 -20.83
N THR A 87 16.64 20.14 -20.96
CA THR A 87 16.84 21.51 -20.48
C THR A 87 17.05 21.59 -18.97
N GLN A 88 16.21 20.94 -18.16
CA GLN A 88 16.32 20.93 -16.68
C GLN A 88 17.59 20.22 -16.21
N LYS A 89 18.06 19.21 -16.94
CA LYS A 89 19.32 18.53 -16.65
C LYS A 89 20.52 19.43 -16.91
N ALA A 90 20.53 20.15 -18.03
CA ALA A 90 21.59 21.12 -18.38
C ALA A 90 21.69 22.26 -17.35
N TRP A 91 20.56 22.84 -16.92
CA TRP A 91 20.54 23.89 -15.88
C TRP A 91 21.14 23.43 -14.54
N ARG A 92 20.88 22.17 -14.14
CA ARG A 92 21.41 21.60 -12.89
C ARG A 92 22.92 21.34 -12.96
N GLU A 93 23.43 20.97 -14.14
CA GLU A 93 24.86 20.79 -14.38
C GLU A 93 25.60 22.14 -14.35
N HIS A 94 25.01 23.19 -14.94
CA HIS A 94 25.53 24.56 -14.84
C HIS A 94 25.63 25.06 -13.39
N GLN A 95 24.56 24.95 -12.59
CA GLN A 95 24.59 25.37 -11.17
C GLN A 95 25.65 24.63 -10.35
N ARG A 96 25.88 23.35 -10.64
CA ARG A 96 26.92 22.56 -9.96
C ARG A 96 28.33 23.02 -10.30
N SER A 97 28.54 23.52 -11.51
CA SER A 97 29.84 24.08 -11.93
C SER A 97 30.13 25.45 -11.32
N GLU A 98 29.09 26.22 -10.99
CA GLU A 98 29.23 27.54 -10.35
C GLU A 98 29.44 27.47 -8.83
N GLN A 99 28.83 26.49 -8.14
CA GLN A 99 29.07 26.29 -6.70
C GLN A 99 30.42 25.62 -6.37
N GLY A 100 31.12 25.07 -7.37
CA GLY A 100 32.38 24.36 -7.21
C GLY A 100 33.64 25.18 -7.51
N ARG A 101 33.51 26.49 -7.71
CA ARG A 101 34.60 27.46 -7.92
C ARG A 101 34.60 28.48 -6.79
#